data_AF-A0AAV6Y842-F1
#
_entry.id   AF-A0AAV6Y842-F1
#
_cell.length_a   1.000
_cell.length_b   1.000
_cell.length_c   1.000
_cell.angle_alpha   90.00
_cell.angle_beta   90.00
_cell.angle_gamma   90.00
#
_symmetry.space_group_name_H-M   'P 1'
#
loop_
_entity.id
_entity.type
_entity.pdbx_description
1 polymer ?
#
loop_
_entity_poly.entity_id
_entity_poly.type
_entity_poly.pdbx_seq_one_letter_code
_entity_poly.pdbx_strand_id
1 'polypeptide(L)'
;MFSFLKDTDEIPQNNPKLKAHAVKVFKMVVKEALLRTVKEAMGTKWSEEMNGAWEEAYDQLATAIKDEMRAETQAAALKSS
;
A
#
# COMPACT_ATOMS: atom_id res chain seq x y z
N MET A 1 -2.90 1.31 21.13
CA MET A 1 -3.98 0.41 20.62
C MET A 1 -4.94 1.22 19.78
N PHE A 2 -5.36 0.72 18.62
CA PHE A 2 -6.22 1.46 17.69
C PHE A 2 -7.59 1.75 18.30
N SER A 3 -8.10 2.98 18.16
CA SER A 3 -9.39 3.38 18.74
C SER A 3 -10.57 2.57 18.22
N PHE A 4 -10.49 2.03 17.00
CA PHE A 4 -11.51 1.16 16.42
C PHE A 4 -11.45 -0.31 16.92
N LEU A 5 -10.46 -0.67 17.76
CA LEU A 5 -10.31 -1.99 18.38
C LEU A 5 -10.38 -1.94 19.91
N LYS A 6 -10.70 -0.79 20.51
CA LYS A 6 -10.60 -0.62 21.97
C LYS A 6 -11.58 -1.48 22.77
N ASP A 7 -12.70 -1.90 22.17
CA ASP A 7 -13.82 -2.54 22.86
C ASP A 7 -14.19 -3.93 22.28
N THR A 8 -13.29 -4.57 21.54
CA THR A 8 -13.55 -5.89 20.91
C THR A 8 -12.33 -6.81 21.03
N ASP A 9 -12.55 -7.99 21.61
CA ASP A 9 -11.56 -9.09 21.62
C ASP A 9 -11.54 -9.85 20.28
N GLU A 10 -12.51 -9.60 19.40
CA GLU A 10 -12.61 -10.20 18.08
C GLU A 10 -12.15 -9.23 16.98
N ILE A 11 -11.52 -9.78 15.92
CA ILE A 11 -11.14 -9.02 14.72
C ILE A 11 -12.42 -8.68 13.96
N PRO A 12 -12.81 -7.40 13.83
CA PRO A 12 -14.06 -7.03 13.18
C PRO A 12 -14.00 -7.35 11.69
N GLN A 13 -14.67 -8.42 11.29
CA GLN A 13 -14.80 -8.85 9.89
C GLN A 13 -15.56 -7.79 9.07
N ASN A 14 -15.19 -7.64 7.80
CA ASN A 14 -15.81 -6.68 6.88
C ASN A 14 -15.79 -5.20 7.32
N ASN A 15 -14.91 -4.82 8.24
CA ASN A 15 -14.82 -3.43 8.69
C ASN A 15 -14.01 -2.56 7.70
N PRO A 16 -14.62 -1.51 7.09
CA PRO A 16 -13.95 -0.66 6.12
C PRO A 16 -12.80 0.16 6.74
N LYS A 17 -12.88 0.55 8.01
CA LYS A 17 -11.80 1.24 8.72
C LYS A 17 -10.61 0.32 8.95
N LEU A 18 -10.87 -0.95 9.32
CA LEU A 18 -9.83 -1.96 9.46
C LEU A 18 -9.15 -2.23 8.11
N LYS A 19 -9.92 -2.41 7.03
CA LYS A 19 -9.39 -2.61 5.66
C LYS A 19 -8.53 -1.43 5.22
N ALA A 20 -9.03 -0.19 5.36
CA ALA A 20 -8.28 1.01 5.01
C ALA A 20 -6.97 1.13 5.81
N HIS A 21 -7.01 0.79 7.10
CA HIS A 21 -5.82 0.80 7.95
C HIS A 21 -4.82 -0.29 7.55
N ALA A 22 -5.29 -1.51 7.32
CA ALA A 22 -4.44 -2.62 6.86
C ALA A 22 -3.74 -2.28 5.54
N VAL A 23 -4.47 -1.70 4.57
CA VAL A 23 -3.90 -1.24 3.30
C VAL A 23 -2.85 -0.15 3.53
N LYS A 24 -3.10 0.81 4.43
CA LYS A 24 -2.12 1.85 4.77
C LYS A 24 -0.84 1.26 5.37
N VAL A 25 -0.98 0.38 6.36
CA VAL A 25 0.17 -0.28 7.02
C VAL A 25 0.94 -1.12 6.01
N PHE A 26 0.24 -1.93 5.20
CA PHE A 26 0.86 -2.75 4.17
C PHE A 26 1.65 -1.90 3.16
N LYS A 27 1.05 -0.81 2.64
CA LYS A 27 1.73 0.12 1.74
C LYS A 27 3.02 0.67 2.37
N MET A 28 2.96 1.10 3.64
CA MET A 28 4.14 1.64 4.32
C MET A 28 5.23 0.59 4.51
N VAL A 29 4.88 -0.61 4.97
CA VAL A 29 5.84 -1.70 5.21
C VAL A 29 6.50 -2.16 3.92
N VAL A 30 5.73 -2.32 2.83
CA VAL A 30 6.27 -2.74 1.54
C VAL A 30 7.15 -1.64 0.92
N LYS A 31 6.74 -0.36 1.02
CA LYS A 31 7.58 0.77 0.56
C LYS A 31 8.94 0.75 1.25
N GLU A 32 8.95 0.64 2.58
CA GLU A 32 10.19 0.61 3.36
C GLU A 32 11.06 -0.61 3.03
N ALA A 33 10.47 -1.80 2.95
CA ALA A 33 11.21 -3.02 2.62
C ALA A 33 11.85 -2.94 1.23
N LEU A 34 11.16 -2.38 0.24
CA LEU A 34 11.69 -2.16 -1.09
C LEU A 34 12.89 -1.20 -1.06
N LEU A 35 12.74 -0.03 -0.44
CA LEU A 35 13.81 0.98 -0.37
C LEU A 35 15.05 0.43 0.34
N ARG A 36 14.87 -0.30 1.45
CA ARG A 36 15.98 -0.96 2.15
C ARG A 36 16.68 -1.98 1.26
N THR A 37 15.93 -2.81 0.53
CA THR A 37 16.50 -3.82 -0.37
C THR A 37 17.31 -3.17 -1.50
N VAL A 38 16.77 -2.12 -2.13
CA VAL A 38 17.48 -1.39 -3.19
C VAL A 38 18.72 -0.69 -2.63
N LYS A 39 18.63 -0.07 -1.46
CA LYS A 39 19.77 0.55 -0.79
C LYS A 39 20.88 -0.45 -0.50
N GLU A 40 20.54 -1.63 0.01
CA GLU A 40 21.50 -2.72 0.26
C GLU A 40 22.15 -3.21 -1.04
N ALA A 41 21.38 -3.37 -2.11
CA ALA A 41 21.90 -3.78 -3.42
C ALA A 41 22.81 -2.72 -4.08
N MET A 42 22.52 -1.44 -3.86
CA MET A 42 23.29 -0.33 -4.43
C MET A 42 24.54 0.03 -3.62
N GLY A 43 24.57 -0.32 -2.34
CA GLY A 43 25.71 -0.10 -1.45
C GLY A 43 26.16 1.36 -1.44
N THR A 44 27.41 1.60 -1.85
CA THR A 44 28.01 2.94 -1.88
C THR A 44 27.48 3.85 -2.98
N LYS A 45 26.73 3.32 -3.96
CA LYS A 45 26.11 4.11 -5.04
C LYS A 45 24.76 4.72 -4.64
N TRP A 46 24.27 4.42 -3.45
CA TRP A 46 23.01 4.99 -2.95
C TRP A 46 23.13 6.48 -2.64
N SER A 47 22.14 7.28 -3.03
CA SER A 47 22.05 8.71 -2.76
C SER A 47 20.67 9.11 -2.22
N GLU A 48 20.57 10.26 -1.56
CA GLU A 48 19.28 10.79 -1.10
C GLU A 48 18.34 11.14 -2.27
N GLU A 49 18.89 11.62 -3.39
CA GLU A 49 18.13 11.86 -4.62
C GLU A 49 17.49 10.56 -5.13
N MET A 50 18.24 9.46 -5.11
CA MET A 50 17.73 8.16 -5.52
C MET A 50 16.67 7.65 -4.55
N ASN A 51 16.78 7.92 -3.24
CA ASN A 51 15.71 7.63 -2.29
C ASN A 51 14.40 8.32 -2.71
N GLY A 52 14.44 9.63 -2.95
CA GLY A 52 13.28 10.39 -3.41
C GLY A 52 12.66 9.83 -4.69
N ALA A 53 13.49 9.52 -5.69
CA ALA A 53 13.03 8.96 -6.96
C ALA A 53 12.36 7.57 -6.80
N TRP A 54 12.94 6.68 -5.97
CA TRP A 54 12.35 5.37 -5.70
C TRP A 54 11.08 5.45 -4.85
N GLU A 55 10.99 6.41 -3.94
CA GLU A 55 9.79 6.70 -3.17
C GLU A 55 8.63 7.12 -4.09
N GLU A 56 8.88 8.07 -5.00
CA GLU A 56 7.90 8.54 -5.98
C GLU A 56 7.49 7.42 -6.94
N ALA A 57 8.44 6.64 -7.46
CA ALA A 57 8.16 5.52 -8.34
C ALA A 57 7.25 4.47 -7.67
N TYR A 58 7.50 4.17 -6.39
CA TYR A 58 6.62 3.27 -5.63
C TYR A 58 5.22 3.86 -5.44
N ASP A 59 5.11 5.15 -5.12
CA ASP A 59 3.81 5.80 -4.91
C ASP A 59 2.99 5.87 -6.22
N GLN A 60 3.64 6.07 -7.36
CA GLN A 60 3.02 5.99 -8.68
C GLN A 60 2.55 4.56 -9.00
N LEU A 61 3.40 3.56 -8.78
CA LEU A 61 3.04 2.15 -8.99
C LEU A 61 1.84 1.73 -8.12
N ALA A 62 1.85 2.08 -6.84
CA ALA A 62 0.73 1.79 -5.93
C ALA A 62 -0.58 2.47 -6.37
N THR A 63 -0.48 3.66 -6.96
CA THR A 63 -1.64 4.38 -7.51
C THR A 63 -2.17 3.68 -8.76
N ALA A 64 -1.30 3.33 -9.70
CA ALA A 64 -1.67 2.64 -10.93
C ALA A 64 -2.35 1.28 -10.65
N ILE A 65 -1.80 0.48 -9.74
CA ILE A 65 -2.42 -0.81 -9.34
C ILE A 65 -3.82 -0.56 -8.76
N LYS A 66 -3.97 0.43 -7.88
CA LYS A 66 -5.25 0.74 -7.25
C LYS A 66 -6.29 1.21 -8.27
N ASP A 67 -5.88 1.98 -9.27
CA ASP A 67 -6.76 2.48 -10.31
C ASP A 67 -7.17 1.36 -11.28
N GLU A 68 -6.25 0.46 -11.64
CA GLU A 68 -6.56 -0.74 -12.44
C GLU A 68 -7.58 -1.63 -11.73
N MET A 69 -7.37 -1.93 -10.44
CA MET A 69 -8.33 -2.73 -9.65
C MET A 69 -9.73 -2.11 -9.61
N ARG A 70 -9.82 -0.77 -9.59
CA ARG A 70 -11.11 -0.06 -9.63
C ARG A 70 -11.74 -0.14 -11.02
N ALA A 71 -10.95 -0.02 -12.08
CA ALA A 71 -11.41 -0.16 -13.44
C ALA A 71 -11.96 -1.57 -13.70
N GLU A 72 -11.27 -2.62 -13.26
CA GLU A 72 -11.74 -4.01 -13.34
C GLU A 72 -13.04 -4.22 -12.56
N THR A 73 -13.12 -3.69 -11.33
CA THR A 73 -14.33 -3.78 -10.49
C THR A 73 -15.51 -3.08 -11.15
N GLN A 74 -15.30 -1.91 -11.75
CA GLN A 74 -16.34 -1.18 -12.50
C GLN A 74 -16.75 -1.90 -13.78
N ALA A 75 -15.80 -2.44 -14.54
CA ALA A 75 -16.07 -3.18 -15.76
C ALA A 75 -16.85 -4.48 -15.49
N ALA A 76 -16.56 -5.16 -14.38
CA ALA A 76 -17.32 -6.33 -13.95
C ALA A 76 -18.76 -5.97 -13.55
N ALA A 77 -18.96 -4.87 -12.84
CA ALA A 77 -20.30 -4.40 -12.46
C ALA A 77 -21.16 -4.02 -13.67
N LEU A 78 -20.57 -3.38 -14.69
CA LEU A 78 -21.28 -2.98 -15.91
C LEU A 78 -21.72 -4.18 -16.76
N LYS A 79 -20.93 -5.28 -16.79
CA LYS A 79 -21.26 -6.52 -17.51
C LYS A 79 -22.35 -7.35 -16.83
N SER A 80 -22.61 -7.10 -15.55
CA SER A 80 -23.63 -7.80 -14.76
C SER A 80 -24.98 -7.05 -14.68
N SER A 81 -25.07 -5.86 -15.26
CA SER A 81 -26.27 -5.04 -15.33
C SER A 81 -26.96 -5.15 -16.70
#